data_AF-A0AAI9LJS2-F1
#
_entry.id   AF-A0AAI9LJS2-F1
#
_cell.length_a   1.000
_cell.length_b   1.000
_cell.length_c   1.000
_cell.angle_alpha   90.00
_cell.angle_beta   90.00
_cell.angle_gamma   90.00
#
_symmetry.space_group_name_H-M   'P 1'
#
loop_
_entity.id
_entity.type
_entity.pdbx_description
1 polymer ?
#
loop_
_entity_poly.entity_id
_entity_poly.type
_entity_poly.pdbx_seq_one_letter_code
_entity_poly.pdbx_strand_id
1 'polypeptide(L)'
;MSNTPLRTQSIIQVQERALELGWFHDLEVSFSYWHGGKLLLDGPKFQWPNETVLEDVRDEGQRLCRIYDISSTSSLELLAFRVDREVPRAKSPSDGHWHYPERDQGLPPTLLRSCHLIWSSKTGEAPTLRDWHVREACFAKYVPIVGTCVGAADLLGRFFVQTNPLAQDAMRRGLAIFDGEVSHLTIDEEPSGPGGRFIRVAGQISIATAPGSPRTSDAELLDTVALAAAIDVRPTSRDLHWDTTRLDKEQQSWSWLNP
;
A
#
# COMPACT_ATOMS: atom_id res chain seq x y z
N MET A 1 15.49 -2.30 -14.14
CA MET A 1 14.37 -1.35 -13.94
C MET A 1 14.20 -0.55 -15.22
N SER A 2 12.96 -0.33 -15.68
CA SER A 2 12.70 0.53 -16.84
C SER A 2 13.25 1.93 -16.60
N ASN A 3 13.93 2.51 -17.60
CA ASN A 3 14.36 3.92 -17.59
C ASN A 3 13.28 4.87 -18.13
N THR A 4 12.15 4.32 -18.59
CA THR A 4 11.02 5.08 -19.10
C THR A 4 9.92 5.12 -18.05
N PRO A 5 9.43 6.31 -17.64
CA PRO A 5 8.31 6.42 -16.72
C PRO A 5 7.01 5.92 -17.39
N LEU A 6 6.11 5.36 -16.59
CA LEU A 6 4.75 5.00 -16.98
C LEU A 6 3.92 6.23 -17.35
N ARG A 7 4.12 7.31 -16.58
CA ARG A 7 3.49 8.61 -16.78
C ARG A 7 4.36 9.72 -16.22
N THR A 8 4.21 10.92 -16.76
CA THR A 8 4.91 12.13 -16.30
C THR A 8 3.93 13.18 -15.81
N GLN A 9 4.30 13.93 -14.78
CA GLN A 9 3.51 15.00 -14.20
C GLN A 9 4.40 16.20 -13.89
N SER A 10 3.93 17.41 -14.19
CA SER A 10 4.58 18.63 -13.71
C SER A 10 3.95 19.04 -12.38
N ILE A 11 4.79 19.31 -11.38
CA ILE A 11 4.37 19.85 -10.09
C ILE A 11 5.08 21.17 -9.82
N ILE A 12 4.39 22.11 -9.20
CA ILE A 12 4.96 23.39 -8.78
C ILE A 12 5.29 23.26 -7.30
N GLN A 13 6.57 23.32 -6.96
CA GLN A 13 6.99 23.34 -5.55
C GLN A 13 6.73 24.72 -4.93
N VAL A 14 6.69 24.77 -3.60
CA VAL A 14 6.52 25.99 -2.78
C VAL A 14 7.63 27.05 -3.08
N GLN A 15 8.70 26.68 -3.78
CA GLN A 15 9.78 27.57 -4.26
C GLN A 15 9.64 27.99 -5.74
N GLU A 16 8.46 27.84 -6.35
CA GLU A 16 8.12 28.23 -7.74
C GLU A 16 8.95 27.57 -8.85
N ARG A 17 9.72 26.51 -8.54
CA ARG A 17 10.35 25.67 -9.56
C ARG A 17 9.41 24.56 -9.99
N ALA A 18 9.10 24.53 -11.28
CA ALA A 18 8.42 23.41 -11.90
C ALA A 18 9.36 22.19 -11.91
N LEU A 19 8.93 21.09 -11.28
CA LEU A 19 9.63 19.82 -11.30
C LEU A 19 8.85 18.84 -12.17
N GLU A 20 9.55 18.19 -13.11
CA GLU A 20 8.99 17.08 -13.89
C GLU A 20 9.18 15.79 -13.09
N LEU A 21 8.07 15.16 -12.70
CA LEU A 21 8.02 13.86 -12.06
C LEU A 21 7.68 12.78 -13.08
N GLY A 22 8.40 11.67 -13.03
CA GLY A 22 8.10 10.44 -13.73
C GLY A 22 7.73 9.36 -12.73
N TRP A 23 6.69 8.59 -13.03
CA TRP A 23 6.24 7.48 -12.19
C TRP A 23 6.76 6.17 -12.76
N PHE A 24 7.50 5.42 -11.94
CA PHE A 24 8.17 4.19 -12.37
C PHE A 24 7.54 2.98 -11.69
N HIS A 25 7.32 1.92 -12.45
CA HIS A 25 6.90 0.65 -11.90
C HIS A 25 7.99 0.06 -11.00
N ASP A 26 7.60 -0.40 -9.82
CA ASP A 26 8.46 -1.07 -8.85
C ASP A 26 7.74 -2.31 -8.33
N LEU A 27 8.29 -3.48 -8.66
CA LEU A 27 7.73 -4.77 -8.29
C LEU A 27 8.66 -5.47 -7.31
N GLU A 28 8.17 -5.64 -6.08
CA GLU A 28 8.84 -6.39 -5.04
C GLU A 28 8.17 -7.74 -4.84
N VAL A 29 8.95 -8.82 -4.76
CA VAL A 29 8.48 -10.08 -4.17
C VAL A 29 9.26 -10.36 -2.91
N SER A 30 8.52 -10.68 -1.86
CA SER A 30 9.06 -11.08 -0.57
C SER A 30 8.67 -12.51 -0.27
N PHE A 31 9.64 -13.31 0.17
CA PHE A 31 9.38 -14.64 0.70
C PHE A 31 9.24 -14.58 2.22
N SER A 32 8.48 -15.50 2.81
CA SER A 32 8.52 -15.71 4.26
C SER A 32 8.14 -17.12 4.68
N TYR A 33 8.65 -17.52 5.84
CA TYR A 33 8.54 -18.86 6.40
C TYR A 33 7.47 -18.88 7.50
N TRP A 34 6.55 -19.85 7.43
CA TRP A 34 5.37 -19.93 8.28
C TRP A 34 5.23 -21.30 8.93
N HIS A 35 4.89 -21.34 10.20
CA HIS A 35 4.64 -22.59 10.93
C HIS A 35 3.36 -22.46 11.78
N GLY A 36 2.43 -23.41 11.63
CA GLY A 36 1.17 -23.39 12.39
C GLY A 36 0.35 -22.11 12.19
N GLY A 37 0.46 -21.48 11.01
CA GLY A 37 -0.22 -20.24 10.69
C GLY A 37 0.39 -18.97 11.27
N LYS A 38 1.59 -19.05 11.85
CA LYS A 38 2.34 -17.89 12.35
C LYS A 38 3.59 -17.66 11.51
N LEU A 39 3.91 -16.39 11.28
CA LEU A 39 5.17 -15.99 10.68
C LEU A 39 6.32 -16.39 11.61
N LEU A 40 7.25 -17.19 11.09
CA LEU A 40 8.44 -17.61 11.79
C LEU A 40 9.61 -16.68 11.48
N LEU A 41 9.81 -16.38 10.20
CA LEU A 41 10.94 -15.59 9.71
C LEU A 41 10.62 -14.96 8.35
N ASP A 42 11.05 -13.72 8.16
CA ASP A 42 11.10 -13.07 6.84
C ASP A 42 12.19 -13.72 5.97
N GLY A 43 11.81 -14.09 4.75
CA GLY A 43 12.73 -14.61 3.74
C GLY A 43 13.37 -13.48 2.92
N PRO A 44 14.09 -13.84 1.84
CA PRO A 44 14.68 -12.87 0.94
C PRO A 44 13.61 -12.01 0.27
N LYS A 45 13.99 -10.76 -0.02
CA LYS A 45 13.23 -9.81 -0.81
C LYS A 45 14.03 -9.46 -2.05
N PHE A 46 13.34 -9.30 -3.15
CA PHE A 46 13.95 -9.07 -4.44
C PHE A 46 13.09 -8.06 -5.20
N GLN A 47 13.75 -7.30 -6.07
CA GLN A 47 13.14 -6.26 -6.89
C GLN A 47 13.23 -6.71 -8.34
N TRP A 48 12.09 -6.86 -9.02
CA TRP A 48 12.05 -7.31 -10.41
C TRP A 48 11.82 -6.15 -11.37
N PRO A 49 12.47 -6.19 -12.54
CA PRO A 49 12.38 -5.11 -13.52
C PRO A 49 11.12 -5.16 -14.39
N ASN A 50 10.36 -6.26 -14.36
CA ASN A 50 9.29 -6.60 -15.30
C ASN A 50 8.12 -7.30 -14.60
N GLU A 51 6.94 -7.32 -15.23
CA GLU A 51 5.70 -7.88 -14.67
C GLU A 51 5.67 -9.42 -14.66
N THR A 52 6.49 -10.07 -15.50
CA THR A 52 6.54 -11.53 -15.68
C THR A 52 7.50 -12.16 -14.67
N VAL A 53 7.04 -12.32 -13.43
CA VAL A 53 7.89 -12.73 -12.29
C VAL A 53 7.56 -14.13 -11.75
N LEU A 54 6.47 -14.75 -12.22
CA LEU A 54 5.97 -16.00 -11.64
C LEU A 54 6.92 -17.19 -11.82
N GLU A 55 7.54 -17.34 -12.99
CA GLU A 55 8.50 -18.43 -13.23
C GLU A 55 9.75 -18.28 -12.35
N ASP A 56 10.33 -17.07 -12.30
CA ASP A 56 11.49 -16.76 -11.45
C ASP A 56 11.18 -16.99 -9.96
N VAL A 57 9.98 -16.59 -9.51
CA VAL A 57 9.53 -16.78 -8.13
C VAL A 57 9.36 -18.26 -7.81
N ARG A 58 8.80 -19.04 -8.73
CA ARG A 58 8.65 -20.48 -8.54
C ARG A 58 10.01 -21.15 -8.41
N ASP A 59 10.95 -20.83 -9.30
CA ASP A 59 12.28 -21.42 -9.31
C ASP A 59 13.05 -21.06 -8.04
N GLU A 60 12.98 -19.81 -7.61
CA GLU A 60 13.57 -19.35 -6.35
C GLU A 60 12.89 -19.98 -5.13
N GLY A 61 11.55 -20.06 -5.12
CA GLY A 61 10.79 -20.72 -4.07
C GLY A 61 11.17 -22.20 -3.92
N GLN A 62 11.30 -22.92 -5.05
CA GLN A 62 11.76 -24.31 -5.06
C GLN A 62 13.22 -24.44 -4.60
N ARG A 63 14.09 -23.47 -4.92
CA ARG A 63 15.47 -23.44 -4.44
C ARG A 63 15.52 -23.27 -2.92
N LEU A 64 14.74 -22.33 -2.38
CA LEU A 64 14.63 -22.09 -0.93
C LEU A 64 14.02 -23.29 -0.21
N CYS A 65 13.01 -23.94 -0.79
CA CYS A 65 12.45 -25.18 -0.26
C CYS A 65 13.51 -26.28 -0.16
N ARG A 66 14.35 -26.47 -1.18
CA ARG A 66 15.45 -27.45 -1.18
C ARG A 66 16.49 -27.19 -0.09
N ILE A 67 16.78 -25.93 0.22
CA ILE A 67 17.76 -25.57 1.26
C ILE A 67 17.30 -26.01 2.65
N TYR A 68 16.00 -25.89 2.93
CA TYR A 68 15.42 -26.14 4.25
C TYR A 68 14.58 -27.41 4.31
N ASP A 69 14.67 -28.27 3.30
CA ASP A 69 13.90 -29.52 3.17
C ASP A 69 12.37 -29.32 3.36
N ILE A 70 11.85 -28.26 2.76
CA ILE A 70 10.43 -27.92 2.79
C ILE A 70 9.75 -28.63 1.62
N SER A 71 8.79 -29.48 1.94
CA SER A 71 7.92 -30.17 1.00
C SER A 71 6.46 -29.78 1.24
N SER A 72 5.55 -30.22 0.37
CA SER A 72 4.11 -29.97 0.51
C SER A 72 3.50 -30.61 1.78
N THR A 73 4.15 -31.63 2.34
CA THR A 73 3.73 -32.29 3.58
C THR A 73 4.40 -31.73 4.83
N SER A 74 5.38 -30.82 4.68
CA SER A 74 6.08 -30.20 5.79
C SER A 74 5.13 -29.33 6.62
N SER A 75 5.36 -29.28 7.94
CA SER A 75 4.65 -28.34 8.82
C SER A 75 5.02 -26.88 8.53
N LEU A 76 6.25 -26.66 8.06
CA LEU A 76 6.76 -25.39 7.57
C LEU A 76 6.19 -25.10 6.17
N GLU A 77 5.80 -23.86 5.94
CA GLU A 77 5.28 -23.35 4.68
C GLU A 77 6.12 -22.15 4.25
N LEU A 78 6.58 -22.15 3.00
CA LEU A 78 7.22 -21.00 2.37
C LEU A 78 6.18 -20.31 1.49
N LEU A 79 6.00 -19.01 1.69
CA LEU A 79 5.06 -18.19 0.92
C LEU A 79 5.82 -17.09 0.19
N ALA A 80 5.31 -16.69 -0.98
CA ALA A 80 5.80 -15.54 -1.73
C ALA A 80 4.68 -14.52 -1.94
N PHE A 81 4.96 -13.26 -1.64
CA PHE A 81 4.03 -12.14 -1.73
C PHE A 81 4.55 -11.09 -2.71
N ARG A 82 3.69 -10.68 -3.65
CA ARG A 82 3.96 -9.59 -4.59
C ARG A 82 3.45 -8.28 -4.01
N VAL A 83 4.25 -7.23 -4.12
CA VAL A 83 3.84 -5.85 -3.90
C VAL A 83 4.24 -5.02 -5.11
N ASP A 84 3.26 -4.39 -5.72
CA ASP A 84 3.38 -3.61 -6.95
C ASP A 84 3.16 -2.14 -6.63
N ARG A 85 4.07 -1.27 -7.07
CA ARG A 85 4.09 0.15 -6.71
C ARG A 85 4.42 1.04 -7.90
N GLU A 86 4.00 2.30 -7.81
CA GLU A 86 4.55 3.39 -8.60
C GLU A 86 5.42 4.29 -7.74
N VAL A 87 6.69 4.38 -8.12
CA VAL A 87 7.68 5.20 -7.42
C VAL A 87 7.92 6.48 -8.22
N PRO A 88 7.70 7.66 -7.61
CA PRO A 88 7.99 8.92 -8.26
C PRO A 88 9.51 9.15 -8.30
N ARG A 89 9.99 9.62 -9.44
CA ARG A 89 11.36 10.10 -9.65
C ARG A 89 11.32 11.48 -10.28
N ALA A 90 12.22 12.35 -9.85
CA ALA A 90 12.37 13.69 -10.38
C ALA A 90 13.36 13.70 -11.53
N LYS A 91 13.05 14.46 -12.59
CA LYS A 91 13.97 14.67 -13.69
C LYS A 91 14.98 15.76 -13.32
N SER A 92 16.26 15.44 -13.39
CA SER A 92 17.32 16.43 -13.18
C SER A 92 17.34 17.42 -14.36
N PRO A 93 17.32 18.73 -14.09
CA PRO A 93 17.42 19.74 -15.14
C PRO A 93 18.83 19.83 -15.75
N SER A 94 19.84 19.22 -15.12
CA SER A 94 21.24 19.34 -15.54
C SER A 94 21.65 18.31 -16.60
N ASP A 95 21.14 17.09 -16.49
CA ASP A 95 21.52 15.94 -17.33
C ASP A 95 20.30 15.18 -17.89
N GLY A 96 19.07 15.54 -17.49
CA GLY A 96 17.84 14.90 -17.93
C GLY A 96 17.60 13.51 -17.33
N HIS A 97 18.42 13.07 -16.38
CA HIS A 97 18.28 11.76 -15.73
C HIS A 97 17.20 11.77 -14.65
N TRP A 98 16.63 10.59 -14.39
CA TRP A 98 15.61 10.40 -13.35
C TRP A 98 16.26 9.99 -12.04
N HIS A 99 15.99 10.74 -10.98
CA HIS A 99 16.56 10.49 -9.65
C HIS A 99 15.47 10.32 -8.61
N TYR A 100 15.79 9.61 -7.54
CA TYR A 100 14.91 9.54 -6.39
C TYR A 100 14.80 10.93 -5.77
N PRO A 101 13.57 11.39 -5.50
CA PRO A 101 13.37 12.66 -4.82
C PRO A 101 13.97 12.64 -3.42
N GLU A 102 14.58 13.75 -3.00
CA GLU A 102 14.97 13.90 -1.60
C GLU A 102 13.71 13.87 -0.72
N ARG A 103 13.76 13.11 0.39
CA ARG A 103 12.58 12.81 1.24
C ARG A 103 11.84 14.04 1.74
N ASP A 104 12.52 15.19 1.81
CA ASP A 104 12.00 16.39 2.46
C ASP A 104 11.51 17.47 1.48
N GLN A 105 11.33 17.14 0.20
CA GLN A 105 10.95 18.11 -0.85
C GLN A 105 9.43 18.26 -1.08
N GLY A 106 8.58 17.69 -0.20
CA GLY A 106 7.12 17.78 -0.37
C GLY A 106 6.63 17.04 -1.63
N LEU A 107 7.33 15.97 -2.00
CA LEU A 107 7.06 15.21 -3.21
C LEU A 107 6.03 14.10 -2.94
N PRO A 108 5.22 13.73 -3.94
CA PRO A 108 4.25 12.65 -3.79
C PRO A 108 4.94 11.38 -3.29
N PRO A 109 4.27 10.59 -2.43
CA PRO A 109 4.83 9.35 -1.95
C PRO A 109 4.70 8.24 -3.00
N THR A 110 5.36 7.10 -2.75
CA THR A 110 5.22 5.89 -3.56
C THR A 110 3.80 5.36 -3.49
N LEU A 111 3.13 5.22 -4.62
CA LEU A 111 1.75 4.73 -4.67
C LEU A 111 1.73 3.20 -4.72
N LEU A 112 0.90 2.59 -3.89
CA LEU A 112 0.61 1.16 -4.01
C LEU A 112 -0.32 0.92 -5.21
N ARG A 113 0.02 -0.05 -6.05
CA ARG A 113 -0.85 -0.54 -7.13
C ARG A 113 -1.58 -1.81 -6.73
N SER A 114 -0.87 -2.82 -6.23
CA SER A 114 -1.50 -4.03 -5.72
C SER A 114 -0.60 -4.75 -4.72
N CYS A 115 -1.18 -5.61 -3.88
CA CYS A 115 -0.40 -6.58 -3.11
C CYS A 115 -1.19 -7.85 -2.83
N HIS A 116 -0.56 -9.01 -3.03
CA HIS A 116 -1.20 -10.32 -2.88
C HIS A 116 -0.20 -11.47 -2.73
N LEU A 117 -0.69 -12.63 -2.28
CA LEU A 117 0.04 -13.90 -2.32
C LEU A 117 0.13 -14.39 -3.78
N ILE A 118 1.31 -14.80 -4.22
CA ILE A 118 1.54 -15.31 -5.58
C ILE A 118 1.99 -16.77 -5.64
N TRP A 119 2.54 -17.30 -4.54
CA TRP A 119 3.02 -18.69 -4.51
C TRP A 119 3.11 -19.23 -3.08
N SER A 120 2.88 -20.53 -2.91
CA SER A 120 3.05 -21.29 -1.66
C SER A 120 3.74 -22.62 -1.93
N SER A 121 4.61 -23.06 -1.02
CA SER A 121 5.20 -24.40 -1.05
C SER A 121 4.19 -25.53 -0.88
N LYS A 122 2.98 -25.23 -0.39
CA LYS A 122 1.91 -26.22 -0.18
C LYS A 122 0.95 -26.32 -1.37
N THR A 123 0.56 -25.19 -1.94
CA THR A 123 -0.46 -25.14 -3.00
C THR A 123 0.10 -24.79 -4.37
N GLY A 124 1.38 -24.41 -4.46
CA GLY A 124 2.00 -23.93 -5.70
C GLY A 124 1.63 -22.49 -6.01
N GLU A 125 1.50 -22.19 -7.30
CA GLU A 125 1.13 -20.87 -7.81
C GLU A 125 -0.29 -20.48 -7.36
N ALA A 126 -0.45 -19.24 -6.89
CA ALA A 126 -1.76 -18.71 -6.55
C ALA A 126 -2.53 -18.31 -7.83
N PRO A 127 -3.87 -18.34 -7.81
CA PRO A 127 -4.69 -17.79 -8.90
C PRO A 127 -4.32 -16.35 -9.19
N THR A 128 -4.43 -15.92 -10.45
CA THR A 128 -4.10 -14.55 -10.81
C THR A 128 -5.03 -13.58 -10.09
N LEU A 129 -4.54 -12.40 -9.73
CA LEU A 129 -5.33 -11.42 -8.97
C LEU A 129 -6.66 -11.04 -9.68
N ARG A 130 -6.73 -11.20 -11.00
CA ARG A 130 -7.95 -10.98 -11.80
C ARG A 130 -9.05 -12.00 -11.56
N ASP A 131 -8.69 -13.18 -11.05
CA ASP A 131 -9.62 -14.27 -10.72
C ASP A 131 -10.15 -14.17 -9.28
N TRP A 132 -9.71 -13.18 -8.52
CA TRP A 132 -10.11 -12.98 -7.13
C TRP A 132 -11.41 -12.17 -7.06
N HIS A 133 -12.19 -12.37 -6.00
CA HIS A 133 -13.43 -11.63 -5.81
C HIS A 133 -13.14 -10.22 -5.28
N VAL A 134 -13.45 -9.19 -6.07
CA VAL A 134 -13.16 -7.78 -5.76
C VAL A 134 -14.38 -7.08 -5.15
N ARG A 135 -14.13 -6.26 -4.12
CA ARG A 135 -15.12 -5.40 -3.46
C ARG A 135 -14.49 -4.05 -3.12
N GLU A 136 -15.32 -3.01 -3.12
CA GLU A 136 -14.92 -1.68 -2.67
C GLU A 136 -15.07 -1.55 -1.15
N ALA A 137 -13.97 -1.21 -0.49
CA ALA A 137 -13.93 -0.89 0.92
C ALA A 137 -13.80 0.63 1.09
N CYS A 138 -14.76 1.23 1.80
CA CYS A 138 -14.70 2.62 2.23
C CYS A 138 -13.89 2.72 3.51
N PHE A 139 -13.08 3.77 3.62
CA PHE A 139 -12.41 4.14 4.88
C PHE A 139 -12.77 5.56 5.31
N ALA A 140 -12.66 5.81 6.61
CA ALA A 140 -12.59 7.14 7.18
C ALA A 140 -11.47 7.17 8.22
N LYS A 141 -10.48 8.05 8.01
CA LYS A 141 -9.37 8.27 8.91
C LYS A 141 -9.43 9.68 9.50
N TYR A 142 -9.38 9.79 10.81
CA TYR A 142 -9.36 11.05 11.54
C TYR A 142 -7.92 11.36 11.93
N VAL A 143 -7.42 12.52 11.52
CA VAL A 143 -6.03 12.92 11.77
C VAL A 143 -6.00 14.29 12.46
N PRO A 144 -5.29 14.44 13.59
CA PRO A 144 -5.28 15.68 14.35
C PRO A 144 -4.41 16.74 13.68
N ILE A 145 -4.96 17.95 13.50
CA ILE A 145 -4.29 19.04 12.77
C ILE A 145 -4.04 20.26 13.65
N VAL A 146 -2.97 21.00 13.33
CA VAL A 146 -2.60 22.28 13.96
C VAL A 146 -2.10 23.28 12.91
N GLY A 147 -1.95 24.55 13.32
CA GLY A 147 -1.31 25.58 12.52
C GLY A 147 -2.10 25.94 11.26
N THR A 148 -1.41 26.02 10.12
CA THR A 148 -1.96 26.50 8.84
C THR A 148 -2.93 25.54 8.16
N CYS A 149 -3.10 24.32 8.67
CA CYS A 149 -4.15 23.39 8.24
C CYS A 149 -5.54 23.82 8.74
N VAL A 150 -5.58 24.58 9.83
CA VAL A 150 -6.81 24.94 10.53
C VAL A 150 -7.56 26.02 9.75
N GLY A 151 -8.81 25.76 9.36
CA GLY A 151 -9.63 26.70 8.59
C GLY A 151 -9.16 26.90 7.15
N ALA A 152 -8.32 26.00 6.61
CA ALA A 152 -7.88 26.08 5.23
C ALA A 152 -9.03 25.73 4.26
N ALA A 153 -9.22 26.55 3.24
CA ALA A 153 -10.29 26.34 2.25
C ALA A 153 -10.03 25.15 1.30
N ASP A 154 -8.75 24.83 1.04
CA ASP A 154 -8.34 23.69 0.25
C ASP A 154 -7.49 22.76 1.12
N LEU A 155 -8.14 21.73 1.69
CA LEU A 155 -7.48 20.66 2.43
C LEU A 155 -7.01 19.55 1.50
N LEU A 156 -7.71 19.28 0.39
CA LEU A 156 -7.37 18.22 -0.55
C LEU A 156 -5.97 18.43 -1.15
N GLY A 157 -5.64 19.67 -1.52
CA GLY A 157 -4.32 20.04 -2.05
C GLY A 157 -3.20 20.05 -1.00
N ARG A 158 -3.50 19.82 0.28
CA ARG A 158 -2.53 19.91 1.38
C ARG A 158 -2.01 18.56 1.85
N PHE A 159 -2.69 17.47 1.52
CA PHE A 159 -2.31 16.13 2.00
C PHE A 159 -2.15 15.15 0.85
N PHE A 160 -1.09 14.35 0.92
CA PHE A 160 -0.99 13.09 0.20
C PHE A 160 -1.70 12.00 0.99
N VAL A 161 -2.48 11.18 0.30
CA VAL A 161 -3.18 10.03 0.87
C VAL A 161 -2.81 8.81 0.07
N GLN A 162 -2.40 7.75 0.75
CA GLN A 162 -1.98 6.51 0.10
C GLN A 162 -2.35 5.28 0.92
N THR A 163 -2.51 4.17 0.22
CA THR A 163 -2.75 2.87 0.82
C THR A 163 -1.42 2.16 1.09
N ASN A 164 -1.25 1.63 2.30
CA ASN A 164 -0.08 0.80 2.62
C ASN A 164 -0.30 -0.66 2.18
N PRO A 165 0.78 -1.39 1.85
CA PRO A 165 0.68 -2.84 1.61
C PRO A 165 0.07 -3.55 2.82
N LEU A 166 -0.75 -4.56 2.56
CA LEU A 166 -1.32 -5.39 3.63
C LEU A 166 -0.21 -6.12 4.41
N ALA A 167 -0.46 -6.38 5.68
CA ALA A 167 0.35 -7.32 6.44
C ALA A 167 0.35 -8.71 5.78
N GLN A 168 1.50 -9.40 5.80
CA GLN A 168 1.62 -10.71 5.16
C GLN A 168 0.65 -11.76 5.73
N ASP A 169 0.25 -11.66 7.00
CA ASP A 169 -0.75 -12.57 7.57
C ASP A 169 -2.12 -12.43 6.90
N ALA A 170 -2.53 -11.21 6.57
CA ALA A 170 -3.78 -10.98 5.83
C ALA A 170 -3.69 -11.51 4.40
N MET A 171 -2.55 -11.30 3.73
CA MET A 171 -2.33 -11.84 2.39
C MET A 171 -2.32 -13.37 2.37
N ARG A 172 -1.73 -14.01 3.38
CA ARG A 172 -1.76 -15.45 3.56
C ARG A 172 -3.18 -15.98 3.77
N ARG A 173 -4.03 -15.23 4.47
CA ARG A 173 -5.46 -15.56 4.66
C ARG A 173 -6.31 -15.30 3.41
N GLY A 174 -5.69 -14.91 2.31
CA GLY A 174 -6.35 -14.70 1.03
C GLY A 174 -6.98 -13.32 0.90
N LEU A 175 -6.50 -12.29 1.60
CA LEU A 175 -6.81 -10.89 1.28
C LEU A 175 -5.78 -10.31 0.32
N ALA A 176 -6.19 -9.37 -0.51
CA ALA A 176 -5.32 -8.62 -1.40
C ALA A 176 -5.82 -7.19 -1.54
N ILE A 177 -4.90 -6.30 -1.90
CA ILE A 177 -5.27 -5.00 -2.50
C ILE A 177 -5.23 -5.21 -4.01
N PHE A 178 -6.39 -5.09 -4.64
CA PHE A 178 -6.55 -5.21 -6.09
C PHE A 178 -6.04 -3.95 -6.80
N ASP A 179 -6.49 -2.80 -6.31
CA ASP A 179 -6.01 -1.48 -6.69
C ASP A 179 -5.80 -0.66 -5.41
N GLY A 180 -4.58 -0.16 -5.23
CA GLY A 180 -4.20 0.67 -4.09
C GLY A 180 -4.50 2.15 -4.28
N GLU A 181 -4.95 2.56 -5.47
CA GLU A 181 -5.37 3.93 -5.75
C GLU A 181 -6.62 4.29 -4.94
N VAL A 182 -6.52 5.38 -4.18
CA VAL A 182 -7.64 5.87 -3.38
C VAL A 182 -8.60 6.62 -4.29
N SER A 183 -9.79 6.07 -4.50
CA SER A 183 -10.86 6.72 -5.25
C SER A 183 -11.81 7.47 -4.31
N HIS A 184 -12.58 8.41 -4.87
CA HIS A 184 -13.57 9.21 -4.14
C HIS A 184 -13.03 9.91 -2.87
N LEU A 185 -11.78 10.37 -2.92
CA LEU A 185 -11.11 11.01 -1.79
C LEU A 185 -11.80 12.32 -1.38
N THR A 186 -12.15 12.44 -0.10
CA THR A 186 -12.57 13.70 0.53
C THR A 186 -11.70 13.97 1.77
N ILE A 187 -11.43 15.26 2.01
CA ILE A 187 -10.71 15.72 3.21
C ILE A 187 -11.45 16.94 3.76
N ASP A 188 -12.09 16.76 4.91
CA ASP A 188 -12.96 17.76 5.52
C ASP A 188 -12.49 18.09 6.95
N GLU A 189 -12.55 19.35 7.37
CA GLU A 189 -12.32 19.70 8.78
C GLU A 189 -13.54 19.28 9.60
N GLU A 190 -13.29 18.52 10.66
CA GLU A 190 -14.34 18.11 11.60
C GLU A 190 -14.53 19.19 12.68
N PRO A 191 -15.77 19.42 13.15
CA PRO A 191 -16.04 20.37 14.22
C PRO A 191 -15.19 20.08 15.45
N SER A 192 -14.53 21.10 15.98
CA SER A 192 -13.69 20.98 17.17
C SER A 192 -14.49 20.51 18.38
N GLY A 193 -14.27 19.27 18.81
CA GLY A 193 -14.80 18.71 20.05
C GLY A 193 -13.83 18.80 21.23
N PRO A 194 -14.22 18.33 22.43
CA PRO A 194 -13.30 18.15 23.56
C PRO A 194 -12.28 17.05 23.21
N GLY A 195 -11.24 17.43 22.47
CA GLY A 195 -10.34 16.50 21.81
C GLY A 195 -9.41 17.14 20.79
N GLY A 196 -9.71 18.36 20.30
CA GLY A 196 -8.86 19.11 19.36
C GLY A 196 -9.53 19.32 18.01
N ARG A 197 -8.76 19.79 17.03
CA ARG A 197 -9.19 19.89 15.63
C ARG A 197 -8.67 18.70 14.85
N PHE A 198 -9.53 18.13 14.03
CA PHE A 198 -9.24 16.97 13.22
C PHE A 198 -9.66 17.25 11.78
N ILE A 199 -8.99 16.59 10.85
CA ILE A 199 -9.53 16.36 9.52
C ILE A 199 -10.05 14.94 9.45
N ARG A 200 -11.14 14.75 8.71
CA ARG A 200 -11.61 13.45 8.26
C ARG A 200 -11.15 13.25 6.83
N VAL A 201 -10.31 12.25 6.62
CA VAL A 201 -9.85 11.77 5.32
C VAL A 201 -10.66 10.51 4.98
N ALA A 202 -11.49 10.56 3.95
CA ALA A 202 -12.33 9.44 3.55
C ALA A 202 -12.14 9.10 2.07
N GLY A 203 -12.29 7.84 1.71
CA GLY A 203 -12.12 7.37 0.34
C GLY A 203 -12.44 5.89 0.22
N GLN A 204 -12.14 5.33 -0.95
CA GLN A 204 -12.41 3.94 -1.30
C GLN A 204 -11.16 3.27 -1.88
N ILE A 205 -11.01 1.98 -1.62
CA ILE A 205 -9.99 1.11 -2.23
C ILE A 205 -10.59 -0.24 -2.60
N SER A 206 -10.04 -0.87 -3.64
CA SER A 206 -10.47 -2.18 -4.11
C SER A 206 -9.74 -3.29 -3.34
N ILE A 207 -10.46 -4.02 -2.49
CA ILE A 207 -9.98 -5.20 -1.78
C ILE A 207 -10.42 -6.45 -2.53
N ALA A 208 -9.53 -7.43 -2.66
CA ALA A 208 -9.85 -8.71 -3.27
C ALA A 208 -9.69 -9.87 -2.28
N THR A 209 -10.50 -10.92 -2.46
CA THR A 209 -10.39 -12.16 -1.71
C THR A 209 -10.12 -13.36 -2.61
N ALA A 210 -9.19 -14.21 -2.19
CA ALA A 210 -8.77 -15.38 -2.95
C ALA A 210 -9.93 -16.36 -3.16
N PRO A 211 -10.04 -16.99 -4.34
CA PRO A 211 -11.06 -18.00 -4.57
C PRO A 211 -10.83 -19.20 -3.66
N GLY A 212 -11.90 -19.72 -3.07
CA GLY A 212 -11.83 -20.86 -2.14
C GLY A 212 -11.35 -20.51 -0.73
N SER A 213 -11.07 -19.23 -0.42
CA SER A 213 -10.96 -18.79 0.97
C SER A 213 -12.21 -19.21 1.75
N PRO A 214 -12.06 -19.62 3.03
CA PRO A 214 -13.21 -20.00 3.86
C PRO A 214 -14.29 -18.92 3.77
N ARG A 215 -15.56 -19.32 3.71
CA ARG A 215 -16.70 -18.39 3.71
C ARG A 215 -16.75 -17.65 5.04
N THR A 216 -15.94 -16.61 5.18
CA THR A 216 -16.03 -15.61 6.24
C THR A 216 -17.22 -14.73 5.95
N SER A 217 -17.96 -14.38 7.00
CA SER A 217 -19.00 -13.36 6.90
C SER A 217 -18.40 -12.02 6.45
N ASP A 218 -19.23 -11.16 5.87
CA ASP A 218 -18.82 -9.80 5.48
C ASP A 218 -18.24 -9.00 6.64
N ALA A 219 -18.75 -9.23 7.86
CA ALA A 219 -18.26 -8.59 9.08
C ALA A 219 -16.85 -9.08 9.44
N GLU A 220 -16.59 -10.39 9.42
CA GLU A 220 -15.26 -10.94 9.70
C GLU A 220 -14.22 -10.53 8.66
N LEU A 221 -14.62 -10.43 7.39
CA LEU A 221 -13.74 -9.94 6.34
C LEU A 221 -13.42 -8.46 6.57
N LEU A 222 -14.41 -7.65 6.93
CA LEU A 222 -14.21 -6.23 7.23
C LEU A 222 -13.30 -6.03 8.44
N ASP A 223 -13.46 -6.83 9.50
CA ASP A 223 -12.57 -6.82 10.66
C ASP A 223 -11.14 -7.17 10.26
N THR A 224 -10.99 -8.16 9.36
CA THR A 224 -9.66 -8.54 8.83
C THR A 224 -9.04 -7.39 8.02
N VAL A 225 -9.83 -6.71 7.19
CA VAL A 225 -9.38 -5.50 6.47
C VAL A 225 -8.98 -4.41 7.47
N ALA A 226 -9.81 -4.16 8.49
CA ALA A 226 -9.56 -3.12 9.47
C ALA A 226 -8.27 -3.33 10.28
N LEU A 227 -7.91 -4.58 10.54
CA LEU A 227 -6.67 -4.93 11.23
C LEU A 227 -5.42 -4.88 10.33
N ALA A 228 -5.58 -5.07 9.01
CA ALA A 228 -4.47 -5.28 8.10
C ALA A 228 -4.18 -4.12 7.15
N ALA A 229 -5.21 -3.36 6.77
CA ALA A 229 -5.13 -2.24 5.85
C ALA A 229 -4.94 -0.93 6.63
N ALA A 230 -3.98 -0.13 6.16
CA ALA A 230 -3.68 1.17 6.75
C ALA A 230 -3.66 2.24 5.67
N ILE A 231 -4.29 3.38 5.97
CA ILE A 231 -4.20 4.57 5.13
C ILE A 231 -3.18 5.51 5.76
N ASP A 232 -2.19 5.87 4.96
CA ASP A 232 -1.18 6.84 5.32
C ASP A 232 -1.56 8.21 4.76
N VAL A 233 -1.47 9.22 5.62
CA VAL A 233 -1.80 10.61 5.29
C VAL A 233 -0.57 11.43 5.62
N ARG A 234 -0.07 12.20 4.65
CA ARG A 234 1.12 13.02 4.82
C ARG A 234 0.91 14.44 4.32
N PRO A 235 1.44 15.46 5.00
CA PRO A 235 1.41 16.81 4.49
C PRO A 235 2.24 16.93 3.21
N THR A 236 1.78 17.79 2.30
CA THR A 236 2.45 18.10 1.02
C THR A 236 3.59 19.11 1.16
N SER A 237 3.62 19.87 2.26
CA SER A 237 4.65 20.88 2.52
C SER A 237 5.16 20.81 3.95
N ARG A 238 6.36 21.36 4.17
CA ARG A 238 6.97 21.40 5.50
C ARG A 238 6.25 22.33 6.48
N ASP A 239 5.49 23.32 5.97
CA ASP A 239 4.76 24.27 6.81
C ASP A 239 3.46 23.67 7.38
N LEU A 240 3.07 22.49 6.88
CA LEU A 240 1.92 21.72 7.35
C LEU A 240 2.41 20.71 8.39
N HIS A 241 1.89 20.82 9.61
CA HIS A 241 2.28 19.97 10.73
C HIS A 241 1.08 19.23 11.33
N TRP A 242 1.32 17.97 11.71
CA TRP A 242 0.42 17.20 12.55
C TRP A 242 0.44 17.70 13.99
N ASP A 243 -0.67 17.55 14.71
CA ASP A 243 -0.60 17.63 16.16
C ASP A 243 0.01 16.33 16.68
N THR A 244 1.35 16.29 16.76
CA THR A 244 2.07 15.12 17.24
C THR A 244 1.77 14.78 18.70
N THR A 245 1.14 15.70 19.45
CA THR A 245 0.74 15.47 20.84
C THR A 245 -0.53 14.63 20.97
N ARG A 246 -1.24 14.38 19.85
CA ARG A 246 -2.54 13.69 19.82
C ARG A 246 -2.62 12.55 18.81
N LEU A 247 -1.47 12.01 18.37
CA LEU A 247 -1.43 10.87 17.44
C LEU A 247 -2.14 9.64 18.02
N ASP A 248 -2.20 9.50 19.35
CA ASP A 248 -2.97 8.47 20.05
C ASP A 248 -4.50 8.60 19.85
N LYS A 249 -4.95 9.72 19.28
CA LYS A 249 -6.35 9.98 18.93
C LYS A 249 -6.66 9.74 17.46
N GLU A 250 -5.68 9.31 16.65
CA GLU A 250 -5.98 8.86 15.30
C GLU A 250 -6.94 7.67 15.35
N GLN A 251 -7.96 7.73 14.51
CA GLN A 251 -8.93 6.65 14.36
C GLN A 251 -9.10 6.36 12.88
N GLN A 252 -9.19 5.08 12.54
CA GLN A 252 -9.48 4.63 11.19
C GLN A 252 -10.61 3.60 11.27
N SER A 253 -11.67 3.86 10.52
CA SER A 253 -12.80 2.93 10.38
C SER A 253 -12.93 2.49 8.93
N TRP A 254 -13.55 1.32 8.77
CA TRP A 254 -13.79 0.69 7.48
C TRP A 254 -15.23 0.26 7.37
N SER A 255 -15.78 0.30 6.15
CA SER A 255 -17.07 -0.28 5.81
C SER A 255 -17.06 -0.77 4.37
N TRP A 256 -17.90 -1.73 4.02
CA TRP A 256 -18.15 -2.04 2.62
C TRP A 256 -18.93 -0.90 1.96
N LEU A 257 -18.67 -0.65 0.67
CA LEU A 257 -19.58 0.15 -0.12
C LEU A 257 -20.92 -0.59 -0.19
N ASN A 258 -21.98 0.00 0.36
CA ASN A 258 -23.31 -0.58 0.28
C ASN A 258 -23.72 -0.66 -1.21
N PRO A 259 -24.15 -1.83 -1.71
CA PRO A 259 -24.75 -1.93 -3.03
C PRO A 259 -26.11 -1.22 -3.11
#